data_AF-A0ABD3F3F2-F1
#
_entry.id   AF-A0ABD3F3F2-F1
#
_cell.length_a   1.000
_cell.length_b   1.000
_cell.length_c   1.000
_cell.angle_alpha   90.00
_cell.angle_beta   90.00
_cell.angle_gamma   90.00
#
_symmetry.space_group_name_H-M   'P 1'
#
loop_
_entity.id
_entity.type
_entity.pdbx_description
1 polymer ?
#
loop_
_entity_poly.entity_id
_entity_poly.type
_entity_poly.pdbx_seq_one_letter_code
_entity_poly.pdbx_strand_id
1 'polypeptide(L)'
;MANYVAAYKLKIKGFDESIWYDDEWVARALNEFRMAVVVSWSDLLSRTIFSLGLVITTTSMKRLLWRLPRNVNRVTQSTASIVLAVEATKKFLTRKKDKIQGPTPVEAMIQEEDILTARSKLARTHGDRIILRSMHLLFGSWGILILGFHIHASAQPTLAQCFMQVRPWAVSHPSCYLVGLDCHILNITGEKDHVQVMWAEFDASTVVQVLIRHCPGLEMPDIISDFIGIHGIKVYNSTILEWGESAAITNAKHPDLAALFFARVNMTDGLLPIGLQSPDFPTSLTDIEFCVTNLQSLPVKLVSWRDYLPGAQPTNSFTS
;
A
#
# COMPACT_ATOMS: atom_id res chain seq x y z
N MET A 1 12.41 -4.40 7.54
CA MET A 1 12.70 -2.98 7.29
C MET A 1 14.21 -2.85 7.20
N ALA A 2 14.71 -2.45 6.04
CA ALA A 2 16.16 -2.33 5.83
C ALA A 2 16.73 -1.11 6.58
N ASN A 3 17.95 -1.21 7.11
CA ASN A 3 18.60 -0.09 7.79
C ASN A 3 19.37 0.78 6.79
N TYR A 4 18.65 1.67 6.10
CA TYR A 4 19.23 2.56 5.09
C TYR A 4 20.28 3.52 5.65
N VAL A 5 20.14 3.94 6.92
CA VAL A 5 21.08 4.86 7.57
C VAL A 5 22.45 4.21 7.73
N ALA A 6 22.49 2.93 8.09
CA ALA A 6 23.74 2.18 8.21
C ALA A 6 24.38 1.89 6.84
N ALA A 7 23.58 1.72 5.79
CA ALA A 7 24.06 1.45 4.43
C ALA A 7 24.52 2.72 3.68
N TYR A 8 24.05 3.91 4.09
CA TYR A 8 24.39 5.17 3.44
C TYR A 8 25.83 5.60 3.75
N LYS A 9 26.64 5.77 2.69
CA LYS A 9 28.04 6.18 2.80
C LYS A 9 28.16 7.68 2.53
N LEU A 10 28.44 8.45 3.59
CA LEU A 10 28.65 9.91 3.52
C LEU A 10 29.70 10.33 2.49
N LYS A 11 30.77 9.53 2.32
CA LYS A 11 31.88 9.82 1.41
C LYS A 11 31.44 9.90 -0.06
N ILE A 12 30.53 9.03 -0.47
CA ILE A 12 29.99 8.97 -1.83
C ILE A 12 28.62 9.66 -1.94
N LYS A 13 28.13 10.26 -0.84
CA LYS A 13 26.80 10.86 -0.71
C LYS A 13 25.68 9.95 -1.25
N GLY A 14 25.82 8.64 -1.06
CA GLY A 14 24.96 7.64 -1.67
C GLY A 14 25.16 6.25 -1.07
N PHE A 15 24.65 5.26 -1.78
CA PHE A 15 24.83 3.84 -1.46
C PHE A 15 25.98 3.26 -2.28
N ASP A 16 26.63 2.24 -1.74
CA ASP A 16 27.66 1.50 -2.47
C ASP A 16 27.06 0.84 -3.71
N GLU A 17 27.78 0.85 -4.84
CA GLU A 17 27.27 0.29 -6.09
C GLU A 17 26.91 -1.20 -5.96
N SER A 18 27.67 -1.95 -5.16
CA SER A 18 27.43 -3.38 -4.93
C SER A 18 26.07 -3.70 -4.31
N ILE A 19 25.48 -2.77 -3.55
CA ILE A 19 24.19 -3.01 -2.90
C ILE A 19 23.03 -3.05 -3.90
N TRP A 20 23.19 -2.42 -5.06
CA TRP A 20 22.19 -2.43 -6.13
C TRP A 20 22.16 -3.77 -6.88
N TYR A 21 23.13 -4.65 -6.63
CA TYR A 21 23.13 -6.03 -7.10
C TYR A 21 22.47 -7.01 -6.11
N ASP A 22 22.13 -6.57 -4.89
CA ASP A 22 21.33 -7.37 -3.95
C ASP A 22 19.84 -7.21 -4.27
N ASP A 23 19.26 -8.24 -4.89
CA ASP A 23 17.88 -8.22 -5.38
C ASP A 23 16.84 -8.05 -4.27
N GLU A 24 17.05 -8.66 -3.11
CA GLU A 24 16.13 -8.49 -1.99
C GLU A 24 16.21 -7.09 -1.42
N TRP A 25 17.43 -6.54 -1.30
CA TRP A 25 17.62 -5.18 -0.83
C TRP A 25 17.00 -4.17 -1.78
N VAL A 26 17.23 -4.31 -3.09
CA VAL A 26 16.66 -3.43 -4.12
C VAL A 26 15.14 -3.54 -4.15
N ALA A 27 14.58 -4.75 -4.13
CA ALA A 27 13.15 -4.94 -4.08
C ALA A 27 12.53 -4.30 -2.83
N ARG A 28 13.18 -4.43 -1.65
CA ARG A 28 12.76 -3.74 -0.41
C ARG A 28 12.85 -2.23 -0.55
N ALA A 29 13.97 -1.71 -1.05
CA ALA A 29 14.16 -0.28 -1.27
C ALA A 29 13.08 0.29 -2.19
N LEU A 30 12.84 -0.31 -3.36
CA LEU A 30 11.84 0.15 -4.31
C LEU A 30 10.42 0.10 -3.74
N ASN A 31 10.06 -0.99 -3.05
CA ASN A 31 8.75 -1.12 -2.43
C ASN A 31 8.57 -0.12 -1.26
N GLU A 32 9.59 0.07 -0.41
CA GLU A 32 9.55 1.01 0.70
C GLU A 32 9.56 2.48 0.23
N PHE A 33 10.29 2.80 -0.85
CA PHE A 33 10.33 4.16 -1.41
C PHE A 33 9.01 4.60 -2.01
N ARG A 34 8.15 3.68 -2.48
CA ARG A 34 6.77 4.01 -2.89
C ARG A 34 5.93 4.58 -1.72
N MET A 35 6.27 4.27 -0.47
CA MET A 35 5.62 4.89 0.69
C MET A 35 6.12 6.33 0.94
N ALA A 36 7.34 6.66 0.55
CA ALA A 36 7.91 8.00 0.74
C ALA A 36 7.59 8.94 -0.42
N VAL A 37 7.66 8.43 -1.65
CA VAL A 37 7.44 9.19 -2.88
C VAL A 37 5.96 9.17 -3.26
N VAL A 38 5.50 10.25 -3.88
CA VAL A 38 4.16 10.34 -4.45
C VAL A 38 4.13 9.52 -5.73
N VAL A 39 3.37 8.43 -5.72
CA VAL A 39 3.33 7.49 -6.86
C VAL A 39 2.23 7.87 -7.85
N SER A 40 1.22 8.63 -7.41
CA SER A 40 0.11 9.10 -8.25
C SER A 40 -0.59 10.33 -7.66
N TRP A 41 -1.44 10.98 -8.48
CA TRP A 41 -2.29 12.09 -8.01
C TRP A 41 -3.32 11.67 -6.96
N SER A 42 -3.85 10.44 -7.05
CA SER A 42 -4.78 9.91 -6.05
C SER A 42 -4.07 9.63 -4.72
N ASP A 43 -2.84 9.09 -4.79
CA ASP A 43 -1.96 8.91 -3.63
C ASP A 43 -1.70 10.27 -2.95
N LEU A 44 -1.28 11.29 -3.69
CA LEU A 44 -1.06 12.64 -3.16
C LEU A 44 -2.31 13.20 -2.46
N LEU A 45 -3.47 13.08 -3.12
CA LEU A 45 -4.73 13.57 -2.58
C LEU A 45 -5.08 12.87 -1.26
N SER A 46 -4.98 11.55 -1.22
CA SER A 46 -5.27 10.76 -0.02
C SER A 46 -4.34 11.12 1.14
N ARG A 47 -3.03 11.25 0.89
CA ARG A 47 -2.04 11.66 1.89
C ARG A 47 -2.31 13.06 2.42
N THR A 48 -2.73 13.98 1.55
CA THR A 48 -3.05 15.36 1.92
C THR A 48 -4.29 15.42 2.80
N ILE A 49 -5.36 14.70 2.44
CA ILE A 49 -6.60 14.63 3.23
C ILE A 49 -6.31 14.05 4.62
N PHE A 50 -5.57 12.95 4.69
CA PHE A 50 -5.20 12.32 5.96
C PHE A 50 -4.37 13.26 6.84
N SER A 51 -3.34 13.88 6.27
CA SER A 51 -2.44 14.78 7.00
C SER A 51 -3.18 16.00 7.53
N LEU A 52 -4.04 16.62 6.71
CA LEU A 52 -4.85 17.76 7.12
C LEU A 52 -5.85 17.36 8.22
N GLY A 53 -6.46 16.17 8.10
CA GLY A 53 -7.32 15.59 9.13
C GLY A 53 -6.60 15.42 10.48
N LEU A 54 -5.38 14.90 10.47
CA LEU A 54 -4.55 14.78 11.69
C LEU A 54 -4.22 16.14 12.31
N VAL A 55 -3.93 17.16 11.50
CA VAL A 55 -3.67 18.52 11.99
C VAL A 55 -4.94 19.12 12.62
N ILE A 56 -6.09 19.01 11.96
CA ILE A 56 -7.38 19.55 12.46
C ILE A 56 -7.79 18.88 13.77
N THR A 57 -7.67 17.56 13.86
CA THR A 57 -7.98 16.80 15.07
C THR A 57 -7.03 17.14 16.21
N THR A 58 -5.72 17.25 15.94
CA THR A 58 -4.71 17.63 16.94
C THR A 58 -4.93 19.05 17.46
N THR A 59 -5.26 20.00 16.58
CA THR A 59 -5.56 21.39 16.98
C THR A 59 -6.85 21.49 17.80
N SER A 60 -7.86 20.68 17.48
CA SER A 60 -9.10 20.59 18.25
C SER A 60 -8.87 19.97 19.63
N MET A 61 -8.07 18.91 19.73
CA MET A 61 -7.71 18.27 21.00
C MET A 61 -6.93 19.22 21.92
N LYS A 62 -5.99 20.02 21.37
CA LYS A 62 -5.35 21.09 22.14
C LYS A 62 -6.38 22.05 22.73
N ARG A 63 -7.35 22.52 21.94
CA ARG A 63 -8.42 23.42 22.43
C ARG A 63 -9.25 22.80 23.55
N LEU A 64 -9.45 21.48 23.55
CA LEU A 64 -10.19 20.77 24.60
C LEU A 64 -9.35 20.60 25.87
N LEU A 65 -8.06 20.28 25.76
CA LEU A 65 -7.14 20.17 26.90
C LEU A 65 -6.92 21.53 27.60
N TRP A 66 -6.83 22.61 26.82
CA TRP A 66 -6.73 23.98 27.36
C TRP A 66 -8.04 24.49 27.99
N ARG A 67 -9.17 23.82 27.75
CA ARG A 67 -10.49 24.14 28.34
C ARG A 67 -10.84 23.28 29.57
N LEU A 68 -9.88 22.57 30.16
CA LEU A 68 -10.06 22.04 31.52
C LEU A 68 -10.33 23.23 32.46
N PRO A 69 -11.49 23.29 33.13
CA PRO A 69 -11.77 24.38 34.05
C PRO A 69 -10.83 24.20 35.24
N ARG A 70 -9.90 25.14 35.42
CA ARG A 70 -9.32 25.41 36.74
C ARG A 70 -10.42 26.00 37.60
N ASN A 71 -11.39 25.17 37.98
CA ASN A 71 -12.46 25.55 38.89
C ASN A 71 -11.83 25.62 40.28
N VAL A 72 -11.25 26.79 40.56
CA VAL A 72 -10.86 27.18 41.91
C VAL A 72 -12.13 27.14 42.74
N ASN A 73 -12.20 26.20 43.69
CA ASN A 73 -13.26 26.11 44.68
C ASN A 73 -13.49 27.48 45.32
N ARG A 74 -14.52 28.20 44.90
CA ARG A 74 -15.14 29.23 45.73
C ARG A 74 -16.16 28.53 46.62
N VAL A 75 -15.69 28.13 47.79
CA VAL A 75 -16.54 27.84 48.95
C VAL A 75 -17.17 29.17 49.35
N THR A 76 -18.42 29.40 48.93
CA THR A 76 -19.31 30.33 49.63
C THR A 76 -20.20 29.50 50.55
N GLN A 77 -19.74 29.44 51.79
CA GLN A 77 -20.52 28.99 52.94
C GLN A 77 -21.65 30.00 53.16
N SER A 78 -22.90 29.56 53.02
CA SER A 78 -24.04 30.20 53.69
C SER A 78 -24.96 29.12 54.23
N THR A 79 -24.98 29.07 55.55
CA THR A 79 -25.69 28.13 56.43
C THR A 79 -27.19 28.36 56.40
N ALA A 80 -27.97 27.36 56.00
CA ALA A 80 -29.29 27.10 56.57
C ALA A 80 -29.71 25.63 56.34
N SER A 81 -29.60 24.90 57.44
CA SER A 81 -30.07 23.56 57.82
C SER A 81 -31.09 22.83 56.92
N ILE A 82 -30.72 21.59 56.63
CA ILE A 82 -31.56 20.48 56.18
C ILE A 82 -32.60 20.17 57.27
N VAL A 83 -33.88 20.47 57.03
CA VAL A 83 -35.01 19.86 57.76
C VAL A 83 -36.20 19.65 56.80
N LEU A 84 -36.57 18.37 56.64
CA LEU A 84 -37.87 17.84 56.21
C LEU A 84 -38.38 18.14 54.77
N ALA A 85 -37.90 17.34 53.83
CA ALA A 85 -38.61 17.05 52.58
C ALA A 85 -39.67 15.95 52.78
N VAL A 86 -40.70 16.19 53.61
CA VAL A 86 -41.94 15.37 53.63
C VAL A 86 -43.11 16.22 54.15
N GLU A 87 -43.66 17.14 53.35
CA GLU A 87 -45.09 17.55 53.43
C GLU A 87 -45.42 18.61 52.36
N ALA A 88 -45.79 18.17 51.15
CA ALA A 88 -46.56 19.02 50.23
C ALA A 88 -47.37 18.27 49.17
N THR A 89 -47.56 16.95 49.28
CA THR A 89 -48.35 16.16 48.30
C THR A 89 -49.85 16.09 48.66
N LYS A 90 -50.37 16.95 49.54
CA LYS A 90 -51.79 16.90 49.95
C LYS A 90 -52.43 18.27 50.08
N LYS A 91 -52.39 19.08 49.03
CA LYS A 91 -53.32 20.22 48.90
C LYS A 91 -53.48 20.70 47.46
N PHE A 92 -54.02 19.84 46.58
CA PHE A 92 -54.55 20.29 45.28
C PHE A 92 -55.80 19.51 44.82
N LEU A 93 -56.65 19.06 45.76
CA LEU A 93 -57.96 18.47 45.45
C LEU A 93 -59.17 19.25 45.97
N THR A 94 -59.00 20.50 46.42
CA THR A 94 -60.14 21.37 46.72
C THR A 94 -59.80 22.83 46.48
N ARG A 95 -59.93 23.30 45.23
CA ARG A 95 -60.12 24.74 44.97
C ARG A 95 -61.42 24.97 44.23
N LYS A 96 -62.38 25.36 45.07
CA LYS A 96 -63.63 26.08 44.82
C LYS A 96 -63.55 27.03 43.63
N LYS A 97 -64.59 26.96 42.78
CA LYS A 97 -65.00 27.97 41.79
C LYS A 97 -64.85 29.37 42.39
N ASP A 98 -64.00 30.20 41.79
CA ASP A 98 -64.23 31.64 41.71
C ASP A 98 -63.58 32.20 40.43
N LYS A 99 -64.33 33.11 39.83
CA LYS A 99 -64.14 33.77 38.54
C LYS A 99 -63.05 34.85 38.69
N ILE A 100 -62.15 35.01 37.72
CA ILE A 100 -61.68 36.29 37.12
C ILE A 100 -60.39 36.08 36.30
N GLN A 101 -60.43 36.67 35.10
CA GLN A 101 -59.40 36.95 34.09
C GLN A 101 -58.58 35.78 33.51
N GLY A 102 -58.85 35.47 32.24
CA GLY A 102 -57.92 34.72 31.39
C GLY A 102 -56.58 35.47 31.25
N PRO A 103 -55.50 34.76 30.86
CA PRO A 103 -54.19 35.37 30.71
C PRO A 103 -54.27 36.56 29.75
N THR A 104 -53.61 37.66 30.09
CA THR A 104 -53.48 38.76 29.13
C THR A 104 -52.72 38.26 27.88
N PRO A 105 -52.98 38.82 26.68
CA PRO A 105 -52.39 38.32 25.44
C PRO A 105 -50.85 38.28 25.45
N VAL A 106 -50.21 39.07 26.31
CA VAL A 106 -48.75 39.22 26.38
C VAL A 106 -48.09 38.09 27.18
N GLU A 107 -48.68 37.63 28.29
CA GLU A 107 -48.13 36.49 29.08
C GLU A 107 -48.24 35.15 28.34
N ALA A 108 -49.29 34.95 27.55
CA ALA A 108 -49.47 33.72 26.76
C ALA A 108 -48.43 33.60 25.64
N MET A 109 -48.03 34.72 25.03
CA MET A 109 -47.01 34.74 23.97
C MET A 109 -45.59 34.44 24.50
N ILE A 110 -45.23 34.96 25.68
CA ILE A 110 -43.91 34.72 26.29
C ILE A 110 -43.75 33.25 26.72
N GLN A 111 -44.81 32.65 27.26
CA GLN A 111 -44.80 31.25 27.70
C GLN A 111 -44.74 30.28 26.51
N GLU A 112 -45.33 30.63 25.37
CA GLU A 112 -45.27 29.84 24.14
C GLU A 112 -43.89 29.93 23.47
N GLU A 113 -43.23 31.10 23.50
CA GLU A 113 -41.89 31.34 22.96
C GLU A 113 -40.78 30.59 23.75
N ASP A 114 -40.87 30.55 25.08
CA ASP A 114 -39.94 29.79 25.95
C ASP A 114 -40.11 28.26 25.79
N ILE A 115 -41.35 27.78 25.60
CA ILE A 115 -41.61 26.35 25.34
C ILE A 115 -41.10 25.95 23.95
N LEU A 116 -41.30 26.79 22.93
CA LEU A 116 -40.78 26.57 21.58
C LEU A 116 -39.25 26.59 21.53
N THR A 117 -38.58 27.49 22.27
CA THR A 117 -37.11 27.52 22.37
C THR A 117 -36.55 26.38 23.22
N ALA A 118 -37.23 25.95 24.29
CA ALA A 118 -36.83 24.77 25.05
C ALA A 118 -36.99 23.48 24.23
N ARG A 119 -38.09 23.36 23.47
CA ARG A 119 -38.37 22.20 22.60
C ARG A 119 -37.42 22.16 21.39
N SER A 120 -37.04 23.30 20.83
CA SER A 120 -36.03 23.37 19.77
C SER A 120 -34.63 23.06 20.29
N LYS A 121 -34.25 23.52 21.49
CA LYS A 121 -32.99 23.12 22.16
C LYS A 121 -32.96 21.63 22.47
N LEU A 122 -34.05 21.06 23.01
CA LEU A 122 -34.14 19.63 23.30
C LEU A 122 -34.09 18.79 22.02
N ALA A 123 -34.83 19.19 20.98
CA ALA A 123 -34.78 18.56 19.65
C ALA A 123 -33.38 18.65 19.03
N ARG A 124 -32.67 19.77 19.19
CA ARG A 124 -31.28 19.95 18.75
C ARG A 124 -30.34 19.01 19.52
N THR A 125 -30.47 18.91 20.84
CA THR A 125 -29.67 17.97 21.66
C THR A 125 -29.99 16.50 21.38
N HIS A 126 -31.24 16.18 21.00
CA HIS A 126 -31.64 14.83 20.61
C HIS A 126 -31.12 14.48 19.21
N GLY A 127 -31.18 15.43 18.27
CA GLY A 127 -30.58 15.32 16.94
C GLY A 127 -29.08 15.10 17.01
N ASP A 128 -28.38 15.90 17.83
CA ASP A 128 -26.94 15.77 18.06
C ASP A 128 -26.57 14.40 18.64
N ARG A 129 -27.37 13.86 19.58
CA ARG A 129 -27.16 12.52 20.16
C ARG A 129 -27.42 11.40 19.15
N ILE A 130 -28.43 11.52 18.29
CA ILE A 130 -28.67 10.56 17.21
C ILE A 130 -27.51 10.60 16.22
N ILE A 131 -27.10 11.79 15.77
CA ILE A 131 -25.97 11.97 14.83
C ILE A 131 -24.71 11.34 15.41
N LEU A 132 -24.39 11.63 16.68
CA LEU A 132 -23.21 11.07 17.34
C LEU A 132 -23.28 9.53 17.42
N ARG A 133 -24.43 8.96 17.78
CA ARG A 133 -24.63 7.49 17.80
C ARG A 133 -24.49 6.90 16.41
N SER A 134 -25.08 7.51 15.39
CA SER A 134 -24.95 7.08 14.00
C SER A 134 -23.49 7.11 13.54
N MET A 135 -22.75 8.17 13.87
CA MET A 135 -21.31 8.26 13.57
C MET A 135 -20.52 7.15 14.27
N HIS A 136 -20.77 6.89 15.56
CA HIS A 136 -20.10 5.80 16.27
C HIS A 136 -20.42 4.43 15.68
N LEU A 137 -21.66 4.17 15.29
CA LEU A 137 -22.04 2.93 14.63
C LEU A 137 -21.36 2.78 13.27
N LEU A 138 -21.28 3.86 12.49
CA LEU A 138 -20.58 3.88 11.20
C LEU A 138 -19.07 3.63 11.37
N PHE A 139 -18.42 4.27 12.34
CA PHE A 139 -17.00 4.02 12.62
C PHE A 139 -16.76 2.60 13.14
N GLY A 140 -17.65 2.09 13.99
CA GLY A 140 -17.59 0.72 14.50
C GLY A 140 -17.74 -0.32 13.39
N SER A 141 -18.75 -0.16 12.53
CA SER A 141 -18.97 -1.08 11.40
C SER A 141 -17.84 -1.01 10.39
N TRP A 142 -17.32 0.19 10.11
CA TRP A 142 -16.14 0.38 9.26
C TRP A 142 -14.90 -0.31 9.83
N GLY A 143 -14.67 -0.19 11.14
CA GLY A 143 -13.58 -0.88 11.84
C GLY A 143 -13.69 -2.40 11.73
N ILE A 144 -14.89 -2.97 11.90
CA ILE A 144 -15.14 -4.41 11.74
C ILE A 144 -14.86 -4.86 10.30
N LEU A 145 -15.29 -4.07 9.31
CA LEU A 145 -15.07 -4.36 7.90
C LEU A 145 -13.56 -4.36 7.56
N ILE A 146 -12.81 -3.33 7.99
CA ILE A 146 -11.36 -3.27 7.81
C ILE A 146 -10.67 -4.44 8.51
N LEU A 147 -11.09 -4.78 9.73
CA LEU A 147 -10.55 -5.94 10.45
C LEU A 147 -10.77 -7.24 9.67
N GLY A 148 -11.96 -7.42 9.10
CA GLY A 148 -12.27 -8.56 8.23
C GLY A 148 -11.32 -8.65 7.03
N PHE A 149 -11.07 -7.53 6.35
CA PHE A 149 -10.12 -7.48 5.23
C PHE A 149 -8.68 -7.78 5.67
N HIS A 150 -8.24 -7.30 6.83
CA HIS A 150 -6.93 -7.64 7.38
C HIS A 150 -6.81 -9.12 7.69
N ILE A 151 -7.82 -9.72 8.31
CA ILE A 151 -7.83 -11.15 8.62
C ILE A 151 -7.74 -11.95 7.32
N HIS A 152 -8.59 -11.64 6.34
CA HIS A 152 -8.58 -12.28 5.02
C HIS A 152 -7.20 -12.19 4.36
N ALA A 153 -6.63 -10.99 4.28
CA ALA A 153 -5.31 -10.79 3.68
C ALA A 153 -4.20 -11.53 4.45
N SER A 154 -4.26 -11.53 5.79
CA SER A 154 -3.28 -12.21 6.65
C SER A 154 -3.33 -13.73 6.57
N ALA A 155 -4.46 -14.30 6.15
CA ALA A 155 -4.67 -15.74 6.06
C ALA A 155 -4.09 -16.35 4.76
N GLN A 156 -3.64 -15.54 3.79
CA GLN A 156 -3.04 -16.06 2.56
C GLN A 156 -1.76 -16.87 2.83
N PRO A 157 -1.53 -17.97 2.09
CA PRO A 157 -0.36 -18.82 2.27
C PRO A 157 0.92 -18.07 1.90
N THR A 158 2.03 -18.44 2.55
CA THR A 158 3.37 -17.95 2.19
C THR A 158 3.97 -18.86 1.12
N LEU A 159 4.38 -18.30 0.00
CA LEU A 159 4.99 -19.05 -1.11
C LEU A 159 6.52 -18.99 -1.02
N ALA A 160 7.19 -20.14 -1.12
CA ALA A 160 8.65 -20.22 -1.00
C ALA A 160 9.38 -19.53 -2.17
N GLN A 161 8.78 -19.57 -3.36
CA GLN A 161 9.23 -18.90 -4.57
C GLN A 161 8.98 -17.39 -4.55
N CYS A 162 8.34 -16.85 -3.51
CA CYS A 162 8.07 -15.44 -3.38
C CYS A 162 8.93 -14.80 -2.27
N PHE A 163 10.08 -14.24 -2.65
CA PHE A 163 11.02 -13.64 -1.69
C PHE A 163 10.48 -12.36 -1.07
N MET A 164 9.54 -11.69 -1.76
CA MET A 164 8.80 -10.57 -1.22
C MET A 164 7.31 -10.70 -1.51
N GLN A 165 6.59 -11.32 -0.58
CA GLN A 165 5.14 -11.42 -0.67
C GLN A 165 4.46 -10.23 0.00
N VAL A 166 3.50 -9.64 -0.70
CA VAL A 166 2.59 -8.64 -0.15
C VAL A 166 1.19 -9.25 -0.01
N ARG A 167 0.38 -8.70 0.89
CA ARG A 167 -0.96 -9.22 1.21
C ARG A 167 -2.00 -8.11 1.07
N PRO A 168 -2.38 -7.76 -0.17
CA PRO A 168 -3.40 -6.73 -0.39
C PRO A 168 -4.76 -7.20 0.14
N TRP A 169 -5.64 -6.24 0.42
CA TRP A 169 -7.02 -6.55 0.74
C TRP A 169 -7.79 -6.94 -0.52
N ALA A 170 -8.79 -7.81 -0.35
CA ALA A 170 -9.73 -8.21 -1.40
C ALA A 170 -9.13 -8.90 -2.64
N VAL A 171 -7.94 -9.51 -2.53
CA VAL A 171 -7.36 -10.35 -3.58
C VAL A 171 -7.47 -11.84 -3.24
N SER A 172 -7.76 -12.68 -4.23
CA SER A 172 -7.89 -14.13 -4.06
C SER A 172 -6.56 -14.87 -4.18
N HIS A 173 -5.68 -14.40 -5.07
CA HIS A 173 -4.35 -14.97 -5.27
C HIS A 173 -3.29 -14.25 -4.43
N PRO A 174 -2.23 -14.96 -3.99
CA PRO A 174 -1.04 -14.35 -3.41
C PRO A 174 -0.41 -13.33 -4.36
N SER A 175 -0.04 -12.17 -3.84
CA SER A 175 0.67 -11.14 -4.60
C SER A 175 2.16 -11.20 -4.32
N CYS A 176 2.97 -11.33 -5.36
CA CYS A 176 4.41 -11.49 -5.24
C CYS A 176 5.15 -10.34 -5.92
N TYR A 177 5.93 -9.57 -5.17
CA TYR A 177 6.70 -8.45 -5.71
C TYR A 177 8.02 -8.92 -6.34
N LEU A 178 8.75 -9.78 -5.63
CA LEU A 178 10.01 -10.39 -6.08
C LEU A 178 9.84 -11.90 -6.16
N VAL A 179 9.79 -12.41 -7.38
CA VAL A 179 9.71 -13.85 -7.68
C VAL A 179 11.11 -14.41 -7.78
N GLY A 180 11.36 -15.51 -7.05
CA GLY A 180 12.60 -16.25 -7.04
C GLY A 180 12.41 -17.67 -7.56
N LEU A 181 13.13 -18.02 -8.62
CA LEU A 181 13.27 -19.37 -9.12
C LEU A 181 14.71 -19.84 -8.86
N ASP A 182 14.94 -20.52 -7.74
CA ASP A 182 16.23 -21.17 -7.47
C ASP A 182 16.08 -22.68 -7.65
N CYS A 183 16.47 -23.17 -8.82
CA CYS A 183 16.31 -24.57 -9.19
C CYS A 183 17.12 -25.52 -8.29
N HIS A 184 18.23 -25.05 -7.72
CA HIS A 184 19.03 -25.84 -6.78
C HIS A 184 18.32 -26.00 -5.43
N ILE A 185 17.72 -24.92 -4.89
CA ILE A 185 16.93 -24.99 -3.65
C ILE A 185 15.65 -25.81 -3.84
N LEU A 186 14.99 -25.64 -4.99
CA LEU A 186 13.74 -26.31 -5.32
C LEU A 186 13.94 -27.76 -5.80
N ASN A 187 15.19 -28.20 -5.99
CA ASN A 187 15.56 -29.52 -6.48
C ASN A 187 14.90 -29.87 -7.82
N ILE A 188 14.93 -28.93 -8.76
CA ILE A 188 14.43 -29.06 -10.14
C ILE A 188 15.50 -28.62 -11.15
N THR A 189 15.27 -28.83 -12.45
CA THR A 189 16.21 -28.45 -13.51
C THR A 189 15.91 -27.09 -14.15
N GLY A 190 14.66 -26.64 -14.11
CA GLY A 190 14.18 -25.44 -14.82
C GLY A 190 13.29 -25.74 -16.03
N GLU A 191 12.80 -26.97 -16.17
CA GLU A 191 11.88 -27.40 -17.22
C GLU A 191 10.58 -26.60 -17.23
N LYS A 192 10.07 -26.30 -18.44
CA LYS A 192 8.95 -25.38 -18.67
C LYS A 192 7.73 -25.70 -17.82
N ASP A 193 7.30 -26.95 -17.83
CA ASP A 193 6.07 -27.40 -17.17
C ASP A 193 6.14 -27.22 -15.64
N HIS A 194 7.29 -27.52 -15.05
CA HIS A 194 7.51 -27.32 -13.61
C HIS A 194 7.51 -25.84 -13.23
N VAL A 195 8.19 -24.99 -14.00
CA VAL A 195 8.24 -23.55 -13.73
C VAL A 195 6.86 -22.92 -13.90
N GLN A 196 6.11 -23.33 -14.94
CA GLN A 196 4.77 -22.83 -15.21
C GLN A 196 3.80 -23.13 -14.06
N VAL A 197 3.82 -24.35 -13.51
CA VAL A 197 2.98 -24.71 -12.36
C VAL A 197 3.32 -23.85 -11.14
N MET A 198 4.61 -23.64 -10.84
CA MET A 198 5.02 -22.82 -9.69
C MET A 198 4.65 -21.34 -9.84
N TRP A 199 4.75 -20.80 -11.05
CA TRP A 199 4.42 -19.40 -11.33
C TRP A 199 2.91 -19.15 -11.42
N ALA A 200 2.10 -20.19 -11.62
CA ALA A 200 0.64 -20.10 -11.58
C ALA A 200 0.06 -19.98 -10.15
N GLU A 201 0.87 -20.15 -9.10
CA GLU A 201 0.41 -20.08 -7.70
C GLU A 201 0.20 -18.65 -7.20
N PHE A 202 0.72 -17.64 -7.89
CA PHE A 202 0.61 -16.23 -7.53
C PHE A 202 0.08 -15.39 -8.70
N ASP A 203 -0.35 -14.18 -8.38
CA ASP A 203 -0.79 -13.22 -9.39
C ASP A 203 0.41 -12.61 -10.12
N ALA A 204 0.63 -13.06 -11.37
CA ALA A 204 1.71 -12.61 -12.23
C ALA A 204 1.73 -11.08 -12.46
N SER A 205 0.57 -10.42 -12.45
CA SER A 205 0.46 -8.97 -12.66
C SER A 205 1.10 -8.15 -11.53
N THR A 206 1.31 -8.77 -10.36
CA THR A 206 1.88 -8.11 -9.18
C THR A 206 3.41 -8.18 -9.13
N VAL A 207 4.02 -8.94 -10.04
CA VAL A 207 5.46 -9.17 -10.07
C VAL A 207 6.18 -7.99 -10.70
N VAL A 208 7.16 -7.46 -9.95
CA VAL A 208 7.99 -6.34 -10.40
C VAL A 208 9.40 -6.81 -10.77
N GLN A 209 9.91 -7.86 -10.14
CA GLN A 209 11.22 -8.41 -10.45
C GLN A 209 11.22 -9.94 -10.44
N VAL A 210 11.87 -10.53 -11.42
CA VAL A 210 12.08 -11.98 -11.54
C VAL A 210 13.57 -12.29 -11.39
N LEU A 211 13.88 -13.21 -10.48
CA LEU A 211 15.23 -13.69 -10.20
C LEU A 211 15.31 -15.19 -10.45
N ILE A 212 16.09 -15.60 -11.44
CA ILE A 212 16.29 -17.00 -11.82
C ILE A 212 17.73 -17.39 -11.49
N ARG A 213 17.92 -18.48 -10.74
CA ARG A 213 19.23 -18.91 -10.23
C ARG A 213 19.39 -20.42 -10.33
N HIS A 214 20.61 -20.84 -10.61
CA HIS A 214 21.04 -22.24 -10.47
C HIS A 214 20.19 -23.23 -11.28
N CYS A 215 19.62 -22.81 -12.41
CA CYS A 215 18.81 -23.66 -13.28
C CYS A 215 19.69 -24.26 -14.39
N PRO A 216 20.06 -25.56 -14.31
CA PRO A 216 20.94 -26.20 -15.29
C PRO A 216 20.27 -26.43 -16.65
N GLY A 217 18.95 -26.31 -16.74
CA GLY A 217 18.20 -26.43 -17.98
C GLY A 217 16.95 -25.57 -17.96
N LEU A 218 17.12 -24.25 -17.94
CA LEU A 218 16.03 -23.28 -17.94
C LEU A 218 15.32 -23.28 -19.29
N GLU A 219 14.03 -23.56 -19.25
CA GLU A 219 13.08 -23.37 -20.34
C GLU A 219 12.05 -22.32 -19.91
N MET A 220 12.06 -21.15 -20.57
CA MET A 220 11.20 -20.05 -20.15
C MET A 220 9.72 -20.37 -20.44
N PRO A 221 8.83 -20.35 -19.42
CA PRO A 221 7.41 -20.64 -19.62
C PRO A 221 6.64 -19.47 -20.20
N ASP A 222 5.54 -19.78 -20.87
CA ASP A 222 4.70 -18.81 -21.60
C ASP A 222 3.98 -17.84 -20.64
N ILE A 223 3.77 -18.27 -19.39
CA ILE A 223 3.17 -17.46 -18.33
C ILE A 223 3.96 -16.18 -18.05
N ILE A 224 5.25 -16.08 -18.45
CA ILE A 224 6.02 -14.83 -18.34
C ILE A 224 5.31 -13.65 -19.02
N SER A 225 4.53 -13.93 -20.09
CA SER A 225 3.77 -12.90 -20.81
C SER A 225 2.63 -12.27 -20.01
N ASP A 226 2.26 -12.86 -18.87
CA ASP A 226 1.27 -12.31 -17.94
C ASP A 226 1.89 -11.39 -16.88
N PHE A 227 3.23 -11.28 -16.84
CA PHE A 227 3.98 -10.47 -15.89
C PHE A 227 4.03 -9.01 -16.34
N ILE A 228 2.86 -8.40 -16.49
CA ILE A 228 2.71 -7.08 -17.12
C ILE A 228 3.42 -5.94 -16.37
N GLY A 229 3.60 -6.07 -15.06
CA GLY A 229 4.23 -5.07 -14.20
C GLY A 229 5.73 -5.30 -14.00
N ILE A 230 6.34 -6.23 -14.75
CA ILE A 230 7.75 -6.57 -14.56
C ILE A 230 8.66 -5.42 -14.99
N HIS A 231 9.59 -5.09 -14.11
CA HIS A 231 10.57 -4.03 -14.30
C HIS A 231 11.98 -4.58 -14.55
N GLY A 232 12.28 -5.78 -14.01
CA GLY A 232 13.59 -6.39 -14.21
C GLY A 232 13.57 -7.92 -14.22
N ILE A 233 14.41 -8.50 -15.07
CA ILE A 233 14.69 -9.94 -15.10
C ILE A 233 16.18 -10.13 -14.86
N LYS A 234 16.53 -10.93 -13.84
CA LYS A 234 17.90 -11.33 -13.57
C LYS A 234 18.05 -12.84 -13.65
N VAL A 235 19.03 -13.30 -14.41
CA VAL A 235 19.38 -14.71 -14.55
C VAL A 235 20.83 -14.90 -14.10
N TYR A 236 21.04 -15.79 -13.14
CA TYR A 236 22.34 -16.04 -12.53
C TYR A 236 22.69 -17.53 -12.56
N ASN A 237 23.92 -17.85 -12.96
CA ASN A 237 24.50 -19.18 -12.85
C ASN A 237 23.56 -20.28 -13.37
N SER A 238 23.08 -20.13 -14.59
CA SER A 238 22.03 -20.98 -15.20
C SER A 238 22.33 -21.23 -16.68
N THR A 239 21.75 -22.29 -17.22
CA THR A 239 21.80 -22.59 -18.67
C THR A 239 20.41 -22.39 -19.26
N ILE A 240 20.26 -21.48 -20.21
CA ILE A 240 19.03 -21.28 -20.97
C ILE A 240 19.04 -22.29 -22.11
N LEU A 241 18.21 -23.33 -22.01
CA LEU A 241 18.01 -24.32 -23.06
C LEU A 241 17.03 -23.80 -24.10
N GLU A 242 15.90 -23.29 -23.65
CA GLU A 242 14.84 -22.76 -24.51
C GLU A 242 14.25 -21.47 -23.92
N TRP A 243 14.07 -20.47 -24.79
CA TRP A 243 13.22 -19.33 -24.50
C TRP A 243 12.60 -18.92 -25.84
N GLY A 244 11.45 -19.51 -26.09
CA GLY A 244 10.76 -19.44 -27.37
C GLY A 244 10.00 -18.13 -27.59
N GLU A 245 9.37 -18.05 -28.76
CA GLU A 245 8.55 -16.90 -29.19
C GLU A 245 7.27 -16.73 -28.35
N SER A 246 6.69 -17.83 -27.86
CA SER A 246 5.51 -17.79 -26.98
C SER A 246 5.79 -17.09 -25.64
N ALA A 247 7.04 -17.13 -25.19
CA ALA A 247 7.53 -16.46 -23.99
C ALA A 247 8.30 -15.16 -24.33
N ALA A 248 8.02 -14.55 -25.49
CA ALA A 248 8.75 -13.38 -25.95
C ALA A 248 8.54 -12.16 -25.05
N ILE A 249 9.64 -11.47 -24.78
CA ILE A 249 9.66 -10.18 -24.11
C ILE A 249 9.31 -9.11 -25.14
N THR A 250 8.10 -8.57 -25.03
CA THR A 250 7.58 -7.53 -25.92
C THR A 250 7.14 -6.28 -25.17
N ASN A 251 7.11 -5.13 -25.84
CA ASN A 251 6.61 -3.87 -25.30
C ASN A 251 5.11 -3.94 -25.00
N ALA A 252 4.33 -4.67 -25.82
CA ALA A 252 2.91 -4.88 -25.58
C ALA A 252 2.61 -5.64 -24.27
N LYS A 253 3.49 -6.56 -23.87
CA LYS A 253 3.31 -7.41 -22.68
C LYS A 253 4.10 -6.94 -21.48
N HIS A 254 5.25 -6.30 -21.69
CA HIS A 254 6.16 -5.84 -20.63
C HIS A 254 6.56 -4.39 -20.88
N PRO A 255 5.60 -3.44 -20.87
CA PRO A 255 5.85 -2.04 -21.20
C PRO A 255 6.78 -1.34 -20.20
N ASP A 256 6.85 -1.84 -18.96
CA ASP A 256 7.62 -1.24 -17.87
C ASP A 256 8.99 -1.90 -17.62
N LEU A 257 9.38 -2.86 -18.48
CA LEU A 257 10.64 -3.58 -18.33
C LEU A 257 11.83 -2.66 -18.61
N ALA A 258 12.61 -2.38 -17.56
CA ALA A 258 13.72 -1.43 -17.61
C ALA A 258 15.11 -2.09 -17.58
N ALA A 259 15.24 -3.29 -17.01
CA ALA A 259 16.52 -3.95 -16.84
C ALA A 259 16.52 -5.45 -17.18
N LEU A 260 17.57 -5.89 -17.88
CA LEU A 260 17.89 -7.29 -18.12
C LEU A 260 19.31 -7.59 -17.66
N PHE A 261 19.49 -8.58 -16.79
CA PHE A 261 20.81 -8.93 -16.27
C PHE A 261 21.07 -10.43 -16.39
N PHE A 262 22.14 -10.79 -17.09
CA PHE A 262 22.56 -12.17 -17.31
C PHE A 262 24.00 -12.35 -16.84
N ALA A 263 24.20 -13.06 -15.74
CA ALA A 263 25.54 -13.32 -15.20
C ALA A 263 25.82 -14.81 -15.02
N ARG A 264 26.96 -15.29 -15.55
CA ARG A 264 27.31 -16.73 -15.56
C ARG A 264 26.22 -17.56 -16.22
N VAL A 265 25.72 -17.08 -17.36
CA VAL A 265 24.63 -17.71 -18.10
C VAL A 265 25.17 -18.35 -19.36
N ASN A 266 24.80 -19.61 -19.56
CA ASN A 266 25.07 -20.34 -20.79
C ASN A 266 23.80 -20.36 -21.64
N MET A 267 23.90 -20.03 -22.93
CA MET A 267 22.80 -20.00 -23.89
C MET A 267 23.02 -21.07 -24.94
N THR A 268 21.96 -21.76 -25.35
CA THR A 268 22.01 -22.73 -26.45
C THR A 268 22.67 -22.10 -27.69
N ASP A 269 23.66 -22.80 -28.22
CA ASP A 269 24.49 -22.38 -29.36
C ASP A 269 25.24 -21.04 -29.21
N GLY A 270 25.27 -20.47 -28.00
CA GLY A 270 25.85 -19.13 -27.75
C GLY A 270 25.11 -18.01 -28.46
N LEU A 271 23.82 -18.22 -28.76
CA LEU A 271 22.95 -17.24 -29.39
C LEU A 271 22.01 -16.62 -28.35
N LEU A 272 21.64 -15.35 -28.57
CA LEU A 272 20.59 -14.75 -27.75
C LEU A 272 19.29 -15.51 -27.99
N PRO A 273 18.53 -15.90 -26.96
CA PRO A 273 17.30 -16.68 -27.16
C PRO A 273 16.23 -15.93 -27.97
N ILE A 274 15.38 -16.68 -28.69
CA ILE A 274 14.35 -16.12 -29.60
C ILE A 274 13.38 -15.20 -28.86
N GLY A 275 12.99 -15.55 -27.63
CA GLY A 275 12.10 -14.74 -26.80
C GLY A 275 12.68 -13.36 -26.45
N LEU A 276 13.99 -13.15 -26.62
CA LEU A 276 14.65 -11.85 -26.41
C LEU A 276 14.95 -11.10 -27.73
N GLN A 277 14.42 -11.59 -28.86
CA GLN A 277 14.67 -11.02 -30.19
C GLN A 277 13.41 -10.45 -30.85
N SER A 278 12.33 -10.25 -30.09
CA SER A 278 11.09 -9.70 -30.63
C SER A 278 11.32 -8.35 -31.32
N PRO A 279 10.70 -8.10 -32.49
CA PRO A 279 10.74 -6.79 -33.12
C PRO A 279 10.00 -5.71 -32.31
N ASP A 280 9.01 -6.11 -31.50
CA ASP A 280 8.28 -5.25 -30.57
C ASP A 280 8.96 -5.29 -29.19
N PHE A 281 10.27 -5.05 -29.11
CA PHE A 281 10.98 -5.13 -27.83
C PHE A 281 10.64 -3.95 -26.89
N PRO A 282 10.63 -4.12 -25.55
CA PRO A 282 10.28 -3.05 -24.61
C PRO A 282 11.08 -1.76 -24.83
N THR A 283 10.36 -0.65 -24.94
CA THR A 283 10.93 0.68 -25.21
C THR A 283 11.45 1.37 -23.94
N SER A 284 11.01 0.92 -22.76
CA SER A 284 11.48 1.40 -21.45
C SER A 284 12.78 0.75 -21.01
N LEU A 285 13.30 -0.21 -21.77
CA LEU A 285 14.52 -0.92 -21.43
C LEU A 285 15.72 0.00 -21.56
N THR A 286 16.39 0.24 -20.44
CA THR A 286 17.52 1.18 -20.35
C THR A 286 18.82 0.50 -19.96
N ASP A 287 18.73 -0.70 -19.37
CA ASP A 287 19.87 -1.43 -18.87
C ASP A 287 19.86 -2.89 -19.33
N ILE A 288 20.98 -3.33 -19.90
CA ILE A 288 21.18 -4.69 -20.39
C ILE A 288 22.62 -5.09 -20.10
N GLU A 289 22.77 -6.05 -19.19
CA GLU A 289 24.08 -6.50 -18.75
C GLU A 289 24.25 -7.99 -19.06
N PHE A 290 25.35 -8.31 -19.75
CA PHE A 290 25.82 -9.69 -19.96
C PHE A 290 27.22 -9.82 -19.34
N CYS A 291 27.36 -10.71 -18.37
CA CYS A 291 28.61 -10.90 -17.63
C CYS A 291 28.96 -12.39 -17.56
N VAL A 292 30.14 -12.77 -18.05
CA VAL A 292 30.60 -14.17 -18.05
C VAL A 292 29.56 -15.10 -18.72
N THR A 293 29.21 -14.81 -19.97
CA THR A 293 28.28 -15.63 -20.77
C THR A 293 29.00 -16.23 -21.98
N ASN A 294 28.39 -17.22 -22.63
CA ASN A 294 28.88 -17.78 -23.90
C ASN A 294 28.28 -17.07 -25.14
N LEU A 295 27.63 -15.90 -24.96
CA LEU A 295 26.97 -15.17 -26.04
C LEU A 295 28.02 -14.69 -27.05
N GLN A 296 27.89 -15.12 -28.30
CA GLN A 296 28.89 -14.86 -29.34
C GLN A 296 28.71 -13.49 -30.00
N SER A 297 27.46 -13.06 -30.19
CA SER A 297 27.14 -11.78 -30.83
C SER A 297 25.77 -11.28 -30.41
N LEU A 298 25.62 -9.96 -30.32
CA LEU A 298 24.32 -9.31 -30.15
C LEU A 298 23.67 -9.08 -31.53
N PRO A 299 22.40 -9.45 -31.74
CA PRO A 299 21.69 -9.16 -32.98
C PRO A 299 21.72 -7.65 -33.32
N VAL A 300 21.88 -7.33 -34.60
CA VAL A 300 22.02 -5.95 -35.12
C VAL A 300 20.86 -5.03 -34.72
N LYS A 301 19.64 -5.56 -34.53
CA LYS A 301 18.48 -4.78 -34.05
C LYS A 301 18.63 -4.30 -32.60
N LEU A 302 19.31 -5.05 -31.73
CA LEU A 302 19.62 -4.58 -30.37
C LEU A 302 20.67 -3.47 -30.41
N VAL A 303 21.56 -3.51 -31.40
CA VAL A 303 22.56 -2.46 -31.63
C VAL A 303 21.91 -1.14 -32.05
N SER A 304 20.71 -1.15 -32.64
CA SER A 304 19.95 0.08 -32.93
C SER A 304 19.40 0.78 -31.67
N TRP A 305 19.38 0.11 -30.51
CA TRP A 305 19.04 0.74 -29.22
C TRP A 305 20.11 1.72 -28.74
N ARG A 306 21.32 1.60 -29.29
CA ARG A 306 22.42 2.54 -29.09
C ARG A 306 22.04 3.97 -29.53
N ASP A 307 21.15 4.11 -30.51
CA ASP A 307 20.72 5.42 -31.02
C ASP A 307 19.64 6.08 -30.13
N TYR A 308 19.04 5.33 -29.20
CA TYR A 308 18.00 5.81 -28.27
C TYR A 308 18.49 6.03 -26.83
N LEU A 309 19.72 5.64 -26.50
CA LEU A 309 20.33 5.82 -25.18
C LEU A 309 21.43 6.89 -25.21
N PRO A 310 21.12 8.18 -24.95
CA PRO A 310 22.14 9.22 -24.82
C PRO A 310 22.90 8.99 -23.50
N GLY A 311 23.95 8.17 -23.53
CA GLY A 311 24.78 7.89 -22.36
C GLY A 311 25.42 6.51 -22.29
N ALA A 312 25.16 5.61 -23.25
CA ALA A 312 25.80 4.30 -23.30
C ALA A 312 27.31 4.42 -23.59
N GLN A 313 28.11 4.72 -22.55
CA GLN A 313 29.54 4.47 -22.59
C GLN A 313 29.76 2.97 -22.39
N PRO A 314 30.49 2.28 -23.28
CA PRO A 314 30.95 0.94 -23.00
C PRO A 314 31.94 1.00 -21.84
N THR A 315 31.50 0.69 -20.62
CA THR A 315 32.41 0.28 -19.56
C THR A 315 32.86 -1.14 -19.88
N ASN A 316 33.84 -1.24 -20.77
CA ASN A 316 34.61 -2.46 -20.96
C ASN A 316 35.48 -2.69 -19.72
N SER A 317 34.88 -3.06 -18.58
CA SER A 317 35.61 -3.67 -17.48
C SER A 317 35.70 -5.17 -17.74
N PHE A 318 36.40 -5.55 -18.81
CA PHE A 318 37.02 -6.86 -18.89
C PHE A 318 38.19 -6.86 -17.90
N THR A 319 37.91 -7.11 -16.63
CA THR A 319 38.95 -7.54 -15.70
C THR A 319 39.03 -9.06 -15.78
N SER A 320 40.18 -9.52 -16.27
CA SER A 320 40.65 -10.90 -16.30
C SER A 320 40.65 -11.55 -14.91
#